data_AF-A0AAD9C5R8-F1
#
_entry.id   AF-A0AAD9C5R8-F1
#
_cell.length_a   1.000
_cell.length_b   1.000
_cell.length_c   1.000
_cell.angle_alpha   90.00
_cell.angle_beta   90.00
_cell.angle_gamma   90.00
#
_symmetry.space_group_name_H-M   'P 1'
#
loop_
_entity.id
_entity.type
_entity.pdbx_description
1 polymer ?
#
loop_
_entity_poly.entity_id
_entity_poly.type
_entity_poly.pdbx_seq_one_letter_code
_entity_poly.pdbx_strand_id
1 'polypeptide(L)'
;MSDLGDWFRSIPFITRSWFAASIAVPFIGKLGLIDFRNLMLFPELVISRFHLWRPLTATLYFPITPNTGFLYLVNLYFLYHYSSRLETGAFDGRPADYIFMLLFNWICIVITGMLMNMQLLMIPLIMSVLYVWAQFNKDTIVSFWFGTRFKAHYLPWVILAFNFIIGGSFVNELTGNLVGHLYFFLMFKYPMDLGGRALLSTPQFLYRYFPTRRGGVSGFGVPPSRPAVQEPQGGGGGGGGVLRGRYNWGEGFRLGGE
;
A
#
# COMPACT_ATOMS: atom_id res chain seq x y z
N MET A 1 16.21 -17.67 -23.18
CA MET A 1 15.54 -16.77 -22.21
C MET A 1 15.16 -17.65 -21.04
N SER A 2 15.51 -17.27 -19.80
CA SER A 2 15.24 -18.12 -18.63
C SER A 2 13.83 -17.82 -18.09
N ASP A 3 13.00 -18.86 -17.96
CA ASP A 3 11.62 -18.74 -17.44
C ASP A 3 11.55 -17.99 -16.10
N LEU A 4 12.59 -18.14 -15.27
CA LEU A 4 12.72 -17.43 -13.99
C LEU A 4 12.95 -15.92 -14.17
N GLY A 5 13.73 -15.51 -15.17
CA GLY A 5 13.98 -14.11 -15.46
C GLY A 5 12.73 -13.41 -15.96
N ASP A 6 11.95 -14.11 -16.78
CA ASP A 6 10.68 -13.59 -17.31
C ASP A 6 9.60 -13.54 -16.22
N TRP A 7 9.52 -14.56 -15.35
CA TRP A 7 8.68 -14.52 -14.15
C TRP A 7 9.06 -13.35 -13.23
N PHE A 8 10.33 -13.17 -12.91
CA PHE A 8 10.76 -12.07 -12.04
C PHE A 8 10.46 -10.69 -12.66
N ARG A 9 10.58 -10.56 -13.98
CA ARG A 9 10.23 -9.33 -14.71
C ARG A 9 8.72 -9.07 -14.75
N SER A 10 7.89 -10.11 -14.66
CA SER A 10 6.42 -9.98 -14.60
C SER A 10 5.93 -9.34 -13.30
N ILE A 11 6.74 -9.38 -12.24
CA ILE A 11 6.42 -8.78 -10.96
C ILE A 11 6.45 -7.24 -11.10
N PRO A 12 5.43 -6.54 -10.57
CA PRO A 12 5.38 -5.08 -10.53
C PRO A 12 6.64 -4.47 -9.89
N PHE A 13 7.05 -3.30 -10.37
CA PHE A 13 8.37 -2.75 -10.08
C PHE A 13 8.66 -2.58 -8.58
N ILE A 14 7.70 -2.05 -7.82
CA ILE A 14 7.91 -1.71 -6.40
C ILE A 14 7.93 -3.00 -5.57
N THR A 15 6.95 -3.87 -5.79
CA THR A 15 6.87 -5.19 -5.15
C THR A 15 8.11 -6.03 -5.47
N ARG A 16 8.58 -6.01 -6.71
CA ARG A 16 9.78 -6.73 -7.15
C ARG A 16 11.02 -6.27 -6.40
N SER A 17 11.20 -4.95 -6.26
CA SER A 17 12.34 -4.36 -5.56
C SER A 17 12.31 -4.71 -4.07
N TRP A 18 11.14 -4.62 -3.44
CA TRP A 18 10.96 -4.98 -2.03
C TRP A 18 11.16 -6.48 -1.78
N PHE A 19 10.60 -7.35 -2.63
CA PHE A 19 10.77 -8.80 -2.57
C PHE A 19 12.25 -9.19 -2.73
N ALA A 20 12.93 -8.63 -3.73
CA ALA A 20 14.36 -8.90 -3.96
C ALA A 20 15.22 -8.44 -2.78
N ALA A 21 14.95 -7.26 -2.22
CA ALA A 21 15.65 -6.75 -1.04
C ALA A 21 15.42 -7.65 0.18
N SER A 22 14.19 -8.15 0.36
CA SER A 22 13.82 -9.07 1.45
C SER A 22 14.46 -10.45 1.32
N ILE A 23 14.98 -10.82 0.15
CA ILE A 23 15.80 -12.03 -0.06
C ILE A 23 17.29 -11.73 0.13
N ALA A 24 17.76 -10.63 -0.48
CA ALA A 24 19.17 -10.27 -0.49
C ALA A 24 19.71 -9.99 0.92
N VAL A 25 18.97 -9.24 1.75
CA VAL A 25 19.43 -8.82 3.08
C VAL A 25 19.59 -10.02 4.04
N PRO A 26 18.61 -10.93 4.18
CA PRO A 26 18.80 -12.15 4.97
C PRO A 26 19.92 -13.05 4.45
N PHE A 27 20.09 -13.12 3.13
CA PHE A 27 21.16 -13.93 2.52
C PHE A 27 22.54 -13.39 2.85
N ILE A 28 22.74 -12.06 2.74
CA ILE A 28 23.97 -11.38 3.16
C ILE A 28 24.26 -11.62 4.65
N GLY A 29 23.23 -11.56 5.50
CA GLY A 29 23.35 -11.88 6.92
C GLY A 29 23.75 -13.35 7.17
N LYS A 30 23.22 -14.30 6.39
CA LYS A 30 23.57 -15.72 6.50
C LYS A 30 25.00 -16.02 6.02
N LEU A 31 25.51 -15.27 5.04
CA LEU A 31 26.89 -15.36 4.58
C LEU A 31 27.91 -14.82 5.60
N GLY A 32 27.45 -14.19 6.70
CA GLY A 32 28.32 -13.62 7.73
C GLY A 32 29.06 -12.35 7.28
N LEU A 33 28.66 -11.74 6.17
CA LEU A 33 29.28 -10.51 5.66
C LEU A 33 28.99 -9.30 6.56
N ILE A 34 27.86 -9.33 7.28
CA ILE A 34 27.43 -8.28 8.20
C ILE A 34 26.93 -8.95 9.48
N ASP A 35 27.37 -8.43 10.64
CA ASP A 35 26.87 -8.90 11.95
C ASP A 35 25.36 -8.73 12.06
N PHE A 36 24.66 -9.79 12.48
CA PHE A 36 23.20 -9.81 12.65
C PHE A 36 22.70 -8.70 13.58
N ARG A 37 23.52 -8.30 14.57
CA ARG A 37 23.20 -7.21 15.50
C ARG A 37 23.08 -5.85 14.82
N ASN A 38 23.71 -5.67 13.65
CA ASN A 38 23.60 -4.44 12.88
C ASN A 38 22.33 -4.37 12.03
N LEU A 39 21.72 -5.53 11.75
CA LEU A 39 20.49 -5.64 10.97
C LEU A 39 19.23 -5.52 11.83
N MET A 40 19.33 -5.77 13.14
CA MET A 40 18.23 -5.62 14.09
C MET A 40 18.04 -4.17 14.53
N LEU A 41 16.79 -3.84 14.83
CA LEU A 41 16.42 -2.56 15.43
C LEU A 41 16.79 -2.58 16.91
N PHE A 42 17.63 -1.62 17.32
CA PHE A 42 17.95 -1.32 18.71
C PHE A 42 17.60 0.15 18.96
N PRO A 43 16.50 0.44 19.69
CA PRO A 43 16.00 1.81 19.85
C PRO A 43 17.04 2.79 20.41
N GLU A 44 17.81 2.35 21.41
CA GLU A 44 18.88 3.12 22.04
C GLU A 44 19.95 3.57 21.03
N LEU A 45 20.34 2.68 20.11
CA LEU A 45 21.35 2.96 19.09
C LEU A 45 20.79 3.86 17.97
N VAL A 46 19.50 3.81 17.70
CA VAL A 46 18.90 4.70 16.69
C VAL A 46 18.77 6.11 17.24
N ILE A 47 18.29 6.27 18.47
CA ILE A 47 18.06 7.58 19.08
C ILE A 47 19.38 8.22 19.55
N SER A 48 20.26 7.45 20.20
CA SER A 48 21.48 8.00 20.82
C SER A 48 22.67 8.11 19.87
N ARG A 49 22.72 7.28 18.81
CA ARG A 49 23.84 7.24 17.84
C ARG A 49 23.43 7.58 16.39
N PHE A 50 22.17 7.97 16.16
CA PHE A 50 21.65 8.34 14.83
C PHE A 50 21.90 7.30 13.73
N HIS A 51 21.84 6.00 14.06
CA HIS A 51 21.97 4.92 13.08
C HIS A 51 20.70 4.75 12.21
N LEU A 52 20.49 5.67 11.26
CA LEU A 52 19.29 5.75 10.41
C LEU A 52 19.10 4.57 9.45
N TRP A 53 20.14 3.78 9.19
CA TRP A 53 20.04 2.57 8.35
C TRP A 53 19.37 1.40 9.06
N ARG A 54 19.39 1.36 10.41
CA ARG A 54 18.89 0.21 11.19
C ARG A 54 17.38 -0.04 11.01
N PRO A 55 16.50 0.97 11.03
CA PRO A 55 15.09 0.77 10.72
C PRO A 55 14.85 0.16 9.33
N LEU A 56 15.64 0.59 8.34
CA LEU A 56 15.53 0.07 6.98
C LEU A 56 16.00 -1.40 6.90
N THR A 57 17.16 -1.71 7.49
CA THR A 57 17.65 -3.09 7.50
C THR A 57 16.75 -4.02 8.32
N ALA A 58 16.18 -3.55 9.43
CA ALA A 58 15.28 -4.33 10.28
C ALA A 58 13.95 -4.67 9.61
N THR A 59 13.53 -3.88 8.61
CA THR A 59 12.35 -4.18 7.79
C THR A 59 12.60 -5.18 6.67
N LEU A 60 13.85 -5.28 6.21
CA LEU A 60 14.23 -6.18 5.12
C LEU A 60 14.87 -7.48 5.63
N TYR A 61 15.34 -7.49 6.87
CA TYR A 61 16.01 -8.61 7.49
C TYR A 61 15.04 -9.53 8.23
N PHE A 62 15.28 -10.83 8.08
CA PHE A 62 14.64 -11.89 8.85
C PHE A 62 15.65 -13.00 9.15
N PRO A 63 15.76 -13.47 10.41
CA PRO A 63 16.73 -14.50 10.77
C PRO A 63 16.33 -15.83 10.14
N ILE A 64 17.18 -16.38 9.28
CA ILE A 64 16.98 -17.69 8.64
C ILE A 64 17.63 -18.76 9.53
N THR A 65 16.84 -19.36 10.40
CA THR A 65 17.22 -20.54 11.19
C THR A 65 16.36 -21.75 10.77
N PRO A 66 16.76 -23.00 11.08
CA PRO A 66 15.94 -24.18 10.76
C PRO A 66 14.51 -24.08 11.28
N ASN A 67 14.31 -23.42 12.43
CA ASN A 67 13.00 -23.27 13.07
C ASN A 67 12.17 -22.14 12.47
N THR A 68 12.81 -21.08 11.95
CA THR A 68 12.14 -19.88 11.42
C THR A 68 12.06 -19.85 9.89
N GLY A 69 12.75 -20.75 9.19
CA GLY A 69 12.83 -20.77 7.74
C GLY A 69 11.47 -20.96 7.06
N PHE A 70 10.59 -21.77 7.63
CA PHE A 70 9.23 -21.92 7.11
C PHE A 70 8.42 -20.63 7.25
N LEU A 71 8.43 -20.01 8.42
CA LEU A 71 7.76 -18.73 8.68
C LEU A 71 8.28 -17.63 7.74
N TYR A 72 9.59 -17.61 7.48
CA TYR A 72 10.20 -16.71 6.51
C TYR A 72 9.61 -16.89 5.10
N LEU A 73 9.57 -18.13 4.59
CA LEU A 73 9.05 -18.41 3.25
C LEU A 73 7.56 -18.05 3.12
N VAL A 74 6.76 -18.33 4.15
CA VAL A 74 5.34 -17.97 4.17
C VAL A 74 5.16 -16.46 4.14
N ASN A 75 5.92 -15.71 4.93
CA ASN A 75 5.88 -14.25 4.90
C ASN A 75 6.36 -13.69 3.55
N LEU A 76 7.39 -14.28 2.96
CA LEU A 76 7.89 -13.89 1.65
C LEU A 76 6.84 -14.16 0.54
N TYR A 77 6.09 -15.25 0.63
CA TYR A 77 4.93 -15.52 -0.21
C TYR A 77 3.83 -14.47 0.00
N PHE A 78 3.49 -14.14 1.25
CA PHE A 78 2.49 -13.10 1.54
C PHE A 78 2.90 -11.74 1.00
N LEU A 79 4.17 -11.36 1.13
CA LEU A 79 4.74 -10.17 0.52
C LEU A 79 4.48 -10.23 -0.99
N TYR A 80 5.02 -11.22 -1.70
CA TYR A 80 4.84 -11.34 -3.14
C TYR A 80 3.37 -11.29 -3.56
N HIS A 81 2.50 -12.08 -2.92
CA HIS A 81 1.13 -12.29 -3.32
C HIS A 81 0.22 -11.07 -3.08
N TYR A 82 0.26 -10.50 -1.88
CA TYR A 82 -0.63 -9.38 -1.52
C TYR A 82 -0.08 -8.03 -1.97
N SER A 83 1.25 -7.85 -1.93
CA SER A 83 1.91 -6.65 -2.47
C SER A 83 1.63 -6.50 -3.96
N SER A 84 1.83 -7.58 -4.74
CA SER A 84 1.60 -7.53 -6.19
C SER A 84 0.14 -7.20 -6.51
N ARG A 85 -0.83 -7.80 -5.79
CA ARG A 85 -2.26 -7.52 -5.98
C ARG A 85 -2.67 -6.12 -5.58
N LEU A 86 -1.99 -5.51 -4.62
CA LEU A 86 -2.23 -4.10 -4.29
C LEU A 86 -1.67 -3.18 -5.38
N GLU A 87 -0.45 -3.43 -5.84
CA GLU A 87 0.21 -2.61 -6.85
C GLU A 87 -0.49 -2.70 -8.22
N THR A 88 -0.99 -3.87 -8.63
CA THR A 88 -1.73 -4.06 -9.90
C THR A 88 -3.25 -3.95 -9.78
N GLY A 89 -3.77 -3.90 -8.56
CA GLY A 89 -5.21 -3.79 -8.31
C GLY A 89 -5.57 -2.40 -7.83
N ALA A 90 -5.54 -2.20 -6.51
CA ALA A 90 -6.00 -0.98 -5.86
C ALA A 90 -5.20 0.27 -6.27
N PHE A 91 -3.91 0.12 -6.58
CA PHE A 91 -3.01 1.20 -6.95
C PHE A 91 -2.55 1.15 -8.41
N ASP A 92 -3.30 0.46 -9.28
CA ASP A 92 -2.93 0.36 -10.70
C ASP A 92 -2.82 1.76 -11.35
N GLY A 93 -1.72 1.98 -12.06
CA GLY A 93 -1.41 3.28 -12.67
C GLY A 93 -1.05 4.41 -11.69
N ARG A 94 -1.06 4.17 -10.36
CA ARG A 94 -0.73 5.14 -9.29
C ARG A 94 0.42 4.68 -8.39
N PRO A 95 1.64 4.51 -8.95
CA PRO A 95 2.80 4.06 -8.17
C PRO A 95 3.13 4.98 -6.97
N ALA A 96 2.90 6.29 -7.10
CA ALA A 96 3.13 7.24 -6.01
C ALA A 96 2.27 6.97 -4.77
N ASP A 97 0.99 6.63 -4.96
CA ASP A 97 0.06 6.34 -3.85
C ASP A 97 0.44 5.03 -3.15
N TYR A 98 0.90 4.04 -3.91
CA TYR A 98 1.38 2.78 -3.36
C TYR A 98 2.66 2.96 -2.53
N ILE A 99 3.62 3.74 -3.03
CA ILE A 99 4.84 4.09 -2.29
C ILE A 99 4.49 4.87 -1.03
N PHE A 100 3.56 5.81 -1.12
CA PHE A 100 3.11 6.56 0.04
C PHE A 100 2.49 5.67 1.12
N MET A 101 1.64 4.71 0.74
CA MET A 101 1.13 3.69 1.67
C MET A 101 2.27 2.92 2.34
N LEU A 102 3.23 2.42 1.56
CA LEU A 102 4.38 1.68 2.10
C LEU A 102 5.20 2.53 3.06
N LEU A 103 5.48 3.79 2.71
CA LEU A 103 6.24 4.72 3.55
C LEU A 103 5.47 5.09 4.83
N PHE A 104 4.17 5.35 4.73
CA PHE A 104 3.33 5.64 5.90
C PHE A 104 3.32 4.45 6.86
N ASN A 105 3.04 3.25 6.35
CA ASN A 105 3.04 2.03 7.17
C ASN A 105 4.43 1.79 7.78
N TRP A 106 5.49 1.96 6.99
CA TRP A 106 6.86 1.83 7.44
C TRP A 106 7.19 2.78 8.59
N ILE A 107 6.87 4.08 8.47
CA ILE A 107 7.12 5.08 9.53
C ILE A 107 6.34 4.71 10.80
N CYS A 108 5.05 4.37 10.69
CA CYS A 108 4.24 3.97 11.85
C CYS A 108 4.78 2.70 12.53
N ILE A 109 5.23 1.72 11.76
CA ILE A 109 5.85 0.48 12.28
C ILE A 109 7.18 0.77 12.94
N VAL A 110 8.01 1.66 12.38
CA VAL A 110 9.29 2.05 12.99
C VAL A 110 9.05 2.74 14.33
N ILE A 111 8.09 3.67 14.40
CA ILE A 111 7.72 4.35 15.66
C ILE A 111 7.23 3.31 16.68
N THR A 112 6.32 2.43 16.28
CA THR A 112 5.76 1.41 17.19
C THR A 112 6.83 0.41 17.63
N GLY A 113 7.71 0.01 16.72
CA GLY A 113 8.83 -0.88 17.00
C GLY A 113 9.85 -0.28 17.96
N MET A 114 10.07 1.03 17.90
CA MET A 114 10.89 1.75 18.89
C MET A 114 10.23 1.76 20.27
N LEU A 115 8.92 2.02 20.35
CA LEU A 115 8.17 2.07 21.60
C LEU A 115 8.02 0.69 22.26
N MET A 116 7.82 -0.36 21.47
CA MET A 116 7.60 -1.73 21.94
C MET A 116 8.90 -2.57 21.96
N ASN A 117 10.05 -1.97 21.67
CA ASN A 117 11.37 -2.61 21.60
C ASN A 117 11.40 -3.85 20.68
N MET A 118 10.73 -3.77 19.53
CA MET A 118 10.66 -4.83 18.52
C MET A 118 11.93 -4.83 17.67
N GLN A 119 12.61 -5.97 17.59
CA GLN A 119 13.89 -6.09 16.89
C GLN A 119 13.75 -6.26 15.36
N LEU A 120 12.64 -6.83 14.91
CA LEU A 120 12.38 -7.18 13.51
C LEU A 120 11.06 -6.55 13.07
N LEU A 121 11.07 -5.92 11.89
CA LEU A 121 9.93 -5.14 11.39
C LEU A 121 9.38 -5.68 10.05
N MET A 122 9.97 -6.75 9.52
CA MET A 122 9.52 -7.38 8.27
C MET A 122 8.09 -7.91 8.36
N ILE A 123 7.78 -8.70 9.39
CA ILE A 123 6.43 -9.27 9.58
C ILE A 123 5.37 -8.17 9.75
N PRO A 124 5.52 -7.18 10.66
CA PRO A 124 4.55 -6.10 10.79
C PRO A 124 4.28 -5.36 9.46
N LEU A 125 5.32 -5.13 8.64
CA LEU A 125 5.16 -4.43 7.36
C LEU A 125 4.34 -5.27 6.38
N ILE A 126 4.68 -6.54 6.21
CA ILE A 126 3.94 -7.46 5.34
C ILE A 126 2.48 -7.58 5.81
N MET A 127 2.26 -7.70 7.11
CA MET A 127 0.93 -7.82 7.70
C MET A 127 0.10 -6.54 7.52
N SER A 128 0.73 -5.35 7.58
CA SER A 128 0.03 -4.09 7.27
C SER A 128 -0.44 -4.03 5.81
N VAL A 129 0.38 -4.49 4.86
CA VAL A 129 0.06 -4.51 3.43
C VAL A 129 -1.05 -5.53 3.15
N LEU A 130 -0.93 -6.73 3.73
CA LEU A 130 -1.98 -7.76 3.66
C LEU A 130 -3.30 -7.24 4.24
N TYR A 131 -3.26 -6.55 5.38
CA TYR A 131 -4.44 -5.96 5.99
C TYR A 131 -5.11 -4.95 5.05
N VAL A 132 -4.35 -4.03 4.46
CA VAL A 132 -4.88 -3.03 3.51
C VAL A 132 -5.52 -3.73 2.31
N TRP A 133 -4.87 -4.76 1.75
CA TRP A 133 -5.45 -5.57 0.67
C TRP A 133 -6.78 -6.21 1.08
N ALA A 134 -6.85 -6.80 2.27
CA ALA A 134 -8.05 -7.41 2.82
C ALA A 134 -9.19 -6.41 3.01
N GLN A 135 -8.89 -5.15 3.35
CA GLN A 135 -9.90 -4.10 3.46
C GLN A 135 -10.41 -3.59 2.10
N PHE A 136 -9.61 -3.64 1.04
CA PHE A 136 -10.09 -3.33 -0.30
C PHE A 136 -10.93 -4.46 -0.90
N ASN A 137 -10.63 -5.71 -0.53
CA ASN A 137 -11.22 -6.90 -1.14
C ASN A 137 -12.12 -7.66 -0.16
N LYS A 138 -12.86 -6.96 0.72
CA LYS A 138 -13.59 -7.55 1.87
C LYS A 138 -14.47 -8.73 1.52
N ASP A 139 -15.15 -8.69 0.37
CA ASP A 139 -16.08 -9.73 -0.07
C ASP A 139 -15.43 -10.82 -0.94
N THR A 140 -14.16 -10.65 -1.32
CA THR A 140 -13.43 -11.68 -2.05
C THR A 140 -13.20 -12.89 -1.16
N ILE A 141 -13.57 -14.07 -1.65
CA ILE A 141 -13.32 -15.33 -0.96
C ILE A 141 -11.88 -15.74 -1.22
N VAL A 142 -11.10 -15.84 -0.15
CA VAL A 142 -9.72 -16.33 -0.19
C VAL A 142 -9.67 -17.78 0.31
N SER A 143 -8.90 -18.60 -0.39
CA SER A 143 -8.53 -19.92 0.08
C SER A 143 -7.28 -19.81 0.95
N PHE A 144 -7.37 -20.31 2.17
CA PHE A 144 -6.25 -20.45 3.10
C PHE A 144 -5.86 -21.92 3.24
N TRP A 145 -4.94 -22.21 4.14
CA TRP A 145 -4.35 -23.53 4.29
C TRP A 145 -5.42 -24.59 4.55
N PHE A 146 -5.15 -25.81 4.09
CA PHE A 146 -6.07 -26.95 4.19
C PHE A 146 -7.39 -26.77 3.42
N GLY A 147 -7.41 -25.89 2.41
CA GLY A 147 -8.60 -25.67 1.57
C GLY A 147 -9.72 -24.89 2.25
N THR A 148 -9.46 -24.33 3.43
CA THR A 148 -10.40 -23.46 4.13
C THR A 148 -10.67 -22.19 3.31
N ARG A 149 -11.94 -21.80 3.19
CA ARG A 149 -12.34 -20.62 2.40
C ARG A 149 -13.09 -19.64 3.29
N PHE A 150 -12.70 -18.38 3.25
CA PHE A 150 -13.36 -17.32 4.01
C PHE A 150 -13.21 -15.97 3.31
N LYS A 151 -13.97 -14.97 3.75
CA LYS A 151 -13.89 -13.60 3.22
C LYS A 151 -12.56 -12.94 3.56
N ALA A 152 -11.96 -12.20 2.63
CA ALA A 152 -10.63 -11.60 2.79
C ALA A 152 -10.49 -10.75 4.06
N HIS A 153 -11.54 -10.09 4.53
CA HIS A 153 -11.49 -9.30 5.77
C HIS A 153 -11.11 -10.14 7.01
N TYR A 154 -11.39 -11.45 7.02
CA TYR A 154 -10.99 -12.34 8.11
C TYR A 154 -9.53 -12.80 8.03
N LEU A 155 -8.90 -12.67 6.86
CA LEU A 155 -7.54 -13.17 6.61
C LEU A 155 -6.50 -12.69 7.62
N PRO A 156 -6.40 -11.39 7.96
CA PRO A 156 -5.38 -10.95 8.90
C PRO A 156 -5.55 -11.56 10.31
N TRP A 157 -6.80 -11.85 10.69
CA TRP A 157 -7.14 -12.46 11.97
C TRP A 157 -6.89 -13.97 11.98
N VAL A 158 -7.20 -14.66 10.87
CA VAL A 158 -6.90 -16.09 10.71
C VAL A 158 -5.40 -16.33 10.76
N ILE A 159 -4.60 -15.49 10.10
CA ILE A 159 -3.14 -15.64 10.12
C ILE A 159 -2.59 -15.39 11.53
N LEU A 160 -3.10 -14.37 12.25
CA LEU A 160 -2.71 -14.12 13.64
C LEU A 160 -3.01 -15.32 14.53
N ALA A 161 -4.23 -15.87 14.45
CA ALA A 161 -4.62 -17.06 15.23
C ALA A 161 -3.76 -18.29 14.87
N PHE A 162 -3.49 -18.49 13.58
CA PHE A 162 -2.65 -19.59 13.12
C PHE A 162 -1.20 -19.46 13.60
N ASN A 163 -0.63 -18.25 13.55
CA ASN A 163 0.73 -18.03 14.04
C ASN A 163 0.83 -18.23 15.55
N PHE A 164 -0.19 -17.81 16.30
CA PHE A 164 -0.28 -18.08 17.74
C PHE A 164 -0.26 -19.59 18.05
N ILE A 165 -1.01 -20.41 17.29
CA ILE A 165 -1.04 -21.87 17.47
C ILE A 165 0.32 -22.52 17.18
N ILE A 166 1.07 -22.01 16.20
CA ILE A 166 2.40 -22.53 15.84
C ILE A 166 3.49 -22.05 16.83
N GLY A 167 3.15 -21.19 17.79
CA GLY A 167 4.07 -20.67 18.78
C GLY A 167 4.92 -19.50 18.28
N GLY A 168 4.47 -18.79 17.23
CA GLY A 168 5.10 -17.54 16.81
C GLY A 168 4.57 -16.31 17.55
N SER A 169 5.15 -15.15 17.22
CA SER A 169 4.96 -13.91 17.99
C SER A 169 3.80 -13.07 17.47
N PHE A 170 2.60 -13.23 18.05
CA PHE A 170 1.36 -12.51 17.67
C PHE A 170 1.47 -10.97 17.67
N VAL A 171 2.41 -10.41 18.44
CA VAL A 171 2.62 -8.96 18.55
C VAL A 171 2.99 -8.34 17.19
N ASN A 172 3.73 -9.08 16.36
CA ASN A 172 4.15 -8.58 15.05
C ASN A 172 2.95 -8.44 14.10
N GLU A 173 2.10 -9.46 14.07
CA GLU A 173 0.88 -9.48 13.25
C GLU A 173 -0.12 -8.44 13.73
N LEU A 174 -0.31 -8.33 15.06
CA LEU A 174 -1.22 -7.36 15.64
C LEU A 174 -0.77 -5.92 15.34
N THR A 175 0.53 -5.65 15.47
CA THR A 175 1.11 -4.35 15.13
C THR A 175 0.89 -4.02 13.65
N GLY A 176 1.14 -4.98 12.76
CA GLY A 176 0.89 -4.82 11.33
C GLY A 176 -0.58 -4.55 11.03
N ASN A 177 -1.50 -5.30 11.64
CA ASN A 177 -2.95 -5.11 11.48
C ASN A 177 -3.40 -3.74 11.98
N LEU A 178 -2.89 -3.27 13.12
CA LEU A 178 -3.20 -1.96 13.67
C LEU A 178 -2.71 -0.83 12.78
N VAL A 179 -1.47 -0.92 12.28
CA VAL A 179 -0.92 0.10 11.37
C VAL A 179 -1.64 0.10 10.03
N GLY A 180 -1.93 -1.08 9.47
CA GLY A 180 -2.73 -1.20 8.25
C GLY A 180 -4.14 -0.61 8.42
N HIS A 181 -4.76 -0.83 9.59
CA HIS A 181 -6.04 -0.21 9.92
C HIS A 181 -5.94 1.30 10.05
N LEU A 182 -4.90 1.81 10.70
CA LEU A 182 -4.65 3.24 10.85
C LEU A 182 -4.54 3.93 9.48
N TYR A 183 -3.75 3.37 8.56
CA TYR A 183 -3.68 3.88 7.19
C TYR A 183 -5.04 3.86 6.50
N PHE A 184 -5.72 2.70 6.53
CA PHE A 184 -7.02 2.56 5.87
C PHE A 184 -8.06 3.52 6.44
N PHE A 185 -8.07 3.71 7.76
CA PHE A 185 -8.97 4.61 8.46
C PHE A 185 -8.71 6.06 8.05
N LEU A 186 -7.48 6.54 8.15
CA LEU A 186 -7.13 7.94 7.87
C LEU A 186 -7.28 8.29 6.38
N MET A 187 -6.96 7.35 5.49
CA MET A 187 -6.98 7.59 4.05
C MET A 187 -8.37 7.43 3.43
N PHE A 188 -9.17 6.45 3.88
CA PHE A 188 -10.44 6.10 3.22
C PHE A 188 -11.66 6.32 4.10
N LYS A 189 -11.63 5.82 5.34
CA LYS A 189 -12.84 5.81 6.17
C LYS A 189 -13.18 7.19 6.75
N TYR A 190 -12.17 7.89 7.26
CA TYR A 190 -12.31 9.23 7.83
C TYR A 190 -12.92 10.24 6.83
N PRO A 191 -12.42 10.39 5.58
CA PRO A 191 -13.03 11.33 4.64
C PRO A 191 -14.44 10.92 4.20
N MET A 192 -14.75 9.61 4.14
CA MET A 192 -16.10 9.13 3.77
C MET A 192 -17.14 9.36 4.87
N ASP A 193 -16.81 9.04 6.12
CA ASP A 193 -17.78 9.06 7.22
C ASP A 193 -17.95 10.44 7.86
N LEU A 194 -16.91 11.28 7.83
CA LEU A 194 -16.88 12.58 8.54
C LEU A 194 -16.91 13.79 7.59
N GLY A 195 -17.01 13.58 6.28
CA GLY A 195 -17.08 14.66 5.28
C GLY A 195 -15.89 15.62 5.27
N GLY A 196 -14.77 15.21 5.88
CA GLY A 196 -13.58 16.04 6.06
C GLY A 196 -12.68 16.08 4.82
N ARG A 197 -11.77 17.06 4.77
CA ARG A 197 -10.64 17.05 3.84
C ARG A 197 -9.81 15.78 4.09
N ALA A 198 -9.27 15.18 3.03
CA ALA A 198 -8.38 14.02 3.16
C ALA A 198 -7.20 14.37 4.07
N LEU A 199 -7.13 13.73 5.26
CA LEU A 199 -6.06 13.99 6.24
C LEU A 199 -4.70 13.54 5.73
N LEU A 200 -4.69 12.48 4.93
CA LEU A 200 -3.52 11.97 4.24
C LEU A 200 -3.68 12.25 2.75
N SER A 201 -2.68 12.91 2.17
CA SER A 201 -2.57 13.14 0.73
C SER A 201 -1.16 12.77 0.31
N THR A 202 -1.04 12.02 -0.78
CA THR A 202 0.26 11.68 -1.36
C THR A 202 1.02 12.96 -1.67
N PRO A 203 2.22 13.16 -1.11
CA PRO A 203 2.95 14.40 -1.27
C PRO A 203 3.39 14.59 -2.73
N GLN A 204 3.35 15.85 -3.20
CA GLN A 204 3.56 16.14 -4.63
C GLN A 204 4.94 15.75 -5.17
N PHE A 205 5.95 15.66 -4.31
CA PHE A 205 7.26 15.19 -4.75
C PHE A 205 7.21 13.72 -5.24
N LEU A 206 6.36 12.87 -4.66
CA LEU A 206 6.24 11.48 -5.11
C LEU A 206 5.66 11.38 -6.51
N TYR A 207 4.70 12.22 -6.86
CA TYR A 207 4.17 12.27 -8.23
C TYR A 207 5.20 12.79 -9.25
N ARG A 208 6.18 13.60 -8.81
CA ARG A 208 7.29 14.03 -9.69
C ARG A 208 8.23 12.89 -10.03
N TYR A 209 8.53 12.02 -9.07
CA TYR A 209 9.40 10.85 -9.28
C TYR A 209 8.64 9.67 -9.91
N PHE A 210 7.37 9.49 -9.56
CA PHE A 210 6.51 8.39 -9.97
C PHE A 210 5.22 8.94 -10.58
N PRO A 211 5.27 9.44 -11.83
CA PRO A 211 4.11 10.04 -12.48
C PRO A 211 2.99 9.01 -12.65
N THR A 212 1.76 9.45 -12.39
CA THR A 212 0.56 8.65 -12.60
C THR A 212 0.41 8.31 -14.08
N ARG A 213 0.42 7.02 -14.42
CA ARG A 213 0.53 6.55 -15.81
C ARG A 213 -0.81 6.49 -16.56
N ARG A 214 -1.93 6.81 -15.91
CA ARG A 214 -3.25 6.97 -16.52
C ARG A 214 -4.03 8.06 -15.78
N GLY A 215 -4.73 8.92 -16.50
CA GLY A 215 -5.63 9.97 -15.97
C GLY A 215 -6.85 9.42 -15.21
N GLY A 216 -6.65 8.51 -14.27
CA GLY A 216 -7.69 7.96 -13.41
C GLY A 216 -7.97 8.92 -12.27
N VAL A 217 -9.18 9.48 -12.25
CA VAL A 217 -9.91 10.14 -11.15
C VAL A 217 -9.13 10.30 -9.85
N SER A 218 -8.48 11.44 -9.66
CA SER A 218 -7.98 11.86 -8.36
C SER A 218 -9.12 11.80 -7.33
N GLY A 219 -9.03 10.90 -6.36
CA GLY A 219 -9.96 10.84 -5.23
C GLY A 219 -11.17 9.92 -5.43
N PHE A 220 -11.28 8.92 -4.56
CA PHE A 220 -12.55 8.25 -4.29
C PHE A 220 -13.52 9.32 -3.77
N GLY A 221 -14.59 9.60 -4.51
CA GLY A 221 -15.58 10.65 -4.17
C GLY A 221 -15.39 12.02 -4.84
N VAL A 222 -14.38 12.20 -5.70
CA VAL A 222 -14.32 13.40 -6.56
C VAL A 222 -14.97 13.06 -7.90
N PRO A 223 -16.03 13.76 -8.33
CA PRO A 223 -16.63 13.51 -9.62
C PRO A 223 -15.60 13.79 -10.73
N PRO A 224 -15.58 12.95 -11.79
CA PRO A 224 -14.66 13.17 -12.90
C PRO A 224 -14.88 14.57 -13.47
N SER A 225 -13.79 15.34 -13.61
CA SER A 225 -13.82 16.57 -14.40
C SER A 225 -14.22 16.17 -15.81
N ARG A 226 -15.45 16.54 -16.22
CA ARG A 226 -15.91 16.34 -17.60
C ARG A 226 -14.84 16.92 -18.53
N PRO A 227 -14.35 16.16 -19.53
CA PRO A 227 -13.55 16.75 -20.59
C PRO A 227 -14.34 17.93 -21.14
N ALA A 228 -13.73 19.12 -21.13
CA ALA A 228 -14.29 20.26 -21.83
C ALA A 228 -14.49 19.82 -23.28
N VAL A 229 -15.74 19.76 -23.72
CA VAL A 229 -16.09 19.52 -25.12
C VAL A 229 -15.41 20.63 -25.91
N GLN A 230 -14.38 20.28 -26.67
CA GLN A 230 -13.78 21.18 -27.65
C GLN A 230 -14.85 21.39 -28.73
N GLU A 231 -15.53 22.53 -28.67
CA GLU A 231 -16.42 22.96 -29.73
C GLU A 231 -15.61 23.07 -31.04
N PRO A 232 -16.10 22.50 -32.15
CA PRO A 232 -15.40 22.59 -33.42
C PRO A 232 -15.40 24.04 -33.90
N GLN A 233 -14.22 24.58 -34.13
CA GLN A 233 -14.00 25.91 -34.69
C GLN A 233 -14.46 25.93 -36.16
N GLY A 234 -15.75 26.17 -36.37
CA GLY A 234 -16.35 26.44 -37.68
C GLY A 234 -16.33 27.94 -37.96
N GLY A 235 -15.66 28.35 -39.03
CA GLY A 235 -15.53 29.76 -39.41
C GLY A 235 -16.79 30.39 -40.01
N GLY A 236 -16.84 31.73 -39.99
CA GLY A 236 -17.74 32.51 -40.85
C GLY A 236 -18.31 33.79 -40.21
N GLY A 237 -17.75 34.95 -40.60
CA GLY A 237 -18.48 36.17 -40.98
C GLY A 237 -19.40 36.91 -39.99
N GLY A 238 -19.03 38.17 -39.72
CA GLY A 238 -19.98 39.30 -39.80
C GLY A 238 -20.60 39.87 -38.52
N GLY A 239 -20.23 41.11 -38.21
CA GLY A 239 -21.20 42.17 -37.85
C GLY A 239 -21.72 42.28 -36.41
N GLY A 240 -21.23 43.31 -35.70
CA GLY A 240 -22.07 44.22 -34.91
C GLY A 240 -22.46 43.82 -33.48
N GLY A 241 -22.37 44.80 -32.57
CA GLY A 241 -23.37 44.95 -31.51
C GLY A 241 -23.00 44.45 -30.10
N VAL A 242 -22.61 45.43 -29.29
CA VAL A 242 -22.68 45.58 -27.83
C VAL A 242 -23.66 44.67 -27.03
N LEU A 243 -23.23 44.33 -25.82
CA LEU A 243 -23.97 44.12 -24.54
C LEU A 243 -24.32 42.72 -24.02
N ARG A 244 -24.00 42.60 -22.72
CA ARG A 244 -24.69 41.88 -21.63
C ARG A 244 -24.42 40.39 -21.46
N GLY A 245 -23.74 40.10 -20.35
CA GLY A 245 -23.80 38.82 -19.68
C GLY A 245 -25.24 38.42 -19.37
N ARG A 246 -25.54 37.14 -19.60
CA ARG A 246 -26.81 36.52 -19.23
C ARG A 246 -26.50 35.16 -18.63
N TYR A 247 -26.55 35.10 -17.30
CA TYR A 247 -26.55 33.86 -16.54
C TYR A 247 -27.81 33.08 -16.92
N ASN A 248 -27.62 31.85 -17.39
CA ASN A 248 -28.72 30.99 -17.82
C ASN A 248 -29.24 30.22 -16.61
N TRP A 249 -30.36 30.68 -16.04
CA TRP A 249 -31.06 29.97 -14.96
C TRP A 249 -31.99 28.91 -15.57
N GLY A 250 -31.77 27.67 -15.12
CA GLY A 250 -32.49 26.42 -15.41
C GLY A 250 -33.78 26.47 -16.24
N GLU A 251 -33.75 25.76 -17.38
CA GLU A 251 -34.96 25.28 -18.04
C GLU A 251 -35.57 24.12 -17.25
N GLY A 252 -36.81 24.28 -16.80
CA GLY A 252 -37.61 23.21 -16.22
C GLY A 252 -38.24 22.35 -17.31
N PHE A 253 -38.17 21.02 -17.15
CA PHE A 253 -38.88 20.06 -17.99
C PHE A 253 -40.36 20.00 -17.60
N ARG A 254 -41.26 20.08 -18.59
CA ARG A 254 -42.68 19.73 -18.43
C ARG A 254 -42.85 18.21 -18.58
N LEU A 255 -43.41 17.57 -17.56
CA LEU A 255 -43.93 16.21 -17.63
C LEU A 255 -45.42 16.28 -18.03
N GLY A 256 -45.78 15.62 -19.13
CA GLY A 256 -47.17 15.36 -19.49
C GLY A 256 -47.50 15.72 -20.94
N GLY A 257 -47.73 14.70 -21.75
CA GLY A 257 -48.38 14.76 -23.06
C GLY A 257 -48.75 13.34 -23.46
N GLU A 258 -50.05 13.10 -23.56
CA GLU A 258 -50.71 11.84 -23.94
C GLU A 258 -50.29 11.32 -25.32
#